data_AF-A0A0J8QUW2-F1
#
_entry.id   AF-A0A0J8QUW2-F1
#
_cell.length_a   1.000
_cell.length_b   1.000
_cell.length_c   1.000
_cell.angle_alpha   90.00
_cell.angle_beta   90.00
_cell.angle_gamma   90.00
#
_symmetry.space_group_name_H-M   'P 1'
#
loop_
_entity.id
_entity.type
_entity.pdbx_description
1 polymer ?
#
loop_
_entity_poly.entity_id
_entity_poly.type
_entity_poly.pdbx_seq_one_letter_code
_entity_poly.pdbx_strand_id
1 'polypeptide(L)'
;MLRRFRDHSRDLKRTWKKRLIFSKDSVGLQDIPNPCQHDSTFIGPAPTRSTKPVKDRSADPLGITVLYEPQAQHTADIIFVHGLGGSSLQTWSKDGDPNLRWPQQWLPLEPNICEARILTFGYNALFGRRRSAL
;
A
#
# COMPACT_ATOMS: atom_id res chain seq x y z
N MET A 1 -14.86 -20.15 -3.88
CA MET A 1 -13.93 -19.61 -2.85
C MET A 1 -13.30 -18.25 -3.19
N LEU A 2 -12.93 -17.92 -4.43
CA LEU A 2 -12.27 -16.62 -4.76
C LEU A 2 -13.15 -15.34 -4.74
N ARG A 3 -14.49 -15.45 -4.75
CA ARG A 3 -15.36 -14.26 -4.70
C ARG A 3 -15.34 -13.59 -3.32
N ARG A 4 -15.26 -14.40 -2.26
CA ARG A 4 -15.31 -13.96 -0.85
C ARG A 4 -14.11 -13.11 -0.45
N PHE A 5 -12.90 -13.43 -0.95
CA PHE A 5 -11.70 -12.61 -0.74
C PHE A 5 -11.73 -11.28 -1.50
N ARG A 6 -12.28 -11.26 -2.71
CA ARG A 6 -12.41 -10.03 -3.51
C ARG A 6 -13.46 -9.08 -2.91
N ASP A 7 -14.54 -9.62 -2.36
CA ASP A 7 -15.53 -8.84 -1.62
C ASP A 7 -14.94 -8.32 -0.32
N HIS A 8 -14.14 -9.10 0.41
CA HIS A 8 -13.45 -8.62 1.62
C HIS A 8 -12.42 -7.52 1.32
N SER A 9 -11.66 -7.60 0.21
CA SER A 9 -10.74 -6.54 -0.21
C SER A 9 -11.47 -5.25 -0.64
N ARG A 10 -12.64 -5.37 -1.28
CA ARG A 10 -13.50 -4.22 -1.60
C ARG A 10 -14.17 -3.65 -0.35
N ASP A 11 -14.53 -4.51 0.58
CA ASP A 11 -15.14 -4.12 1.85
C ASP A 11 -14.11 -3.43 2.73
N LEU A 12 -12.85 -3.90 2.76
CA LEU A 12 -11.67 -3.16 3.25
C LEU A 12 -11.59 -1.78 2.60
N LYS A 13 -11.54 -1.70 1.27
CA LYS A 13 -11.49 -0.39 0.60
C LYS A 13 -12.70 0.50 0.95
N ARG A 14 -13.88 -0.08 1.25
CA ARG A 14 -15.06 0.65 1.74
C ARG A 14 -14.98 1.01 3.21
N THR A 15 -14.47 0.16 4.10
CA THR A 15 -14.31 0.44 5.54
C THR A 15 -13.26 1.52 5.72
N TRP A 16 -12.18 1.49 4.93
CA TRP A 16 -11.24 2.60 4.79
C TRP A 16 -11.90 3.87 4.29
N LYS A 17 -12.71 3.80 3.23
CA LYS A 17 -13.42 4.97 2.72
C LYS A 17 -14.40 5.52 3.77
N LYS A 18 -15.09 4.66 4.52
CA LYS A 18 -15.98 5.05 5.64
C LYS A 18 -15.18 5.67 6.78
N ARG A 19 -14.05 5.08 7.18
CA ARG A 19 -13.16 5.59 8.24
C ARG A 19 -12.53 6.93 7.85
N LEU A 20 -12.09 7.09 6.60
CA LEU A 20 -11.57 8.36 6.06
C LEU A 20 -12.65 9.46 5.98
N ILE A 21 -13.91 9.08 5.71
CA ILE A 21 -15.05 10.02 5.66
C ILE A 21 -15.56 10.39 7.06
N PHE A 22 -15.59 9.45 8.01
CA PHE A 22 -15.98 9.68 9.42
C PHE A 22 -14.88 10.34 10.26
N SER A 23 -13.63 10.33 9.80
CA SER A 23 -12.48 10.98 10.44
C SER A 23 -12.47 12.51 10.30
N LYS A 24 -13.62 13.16 10.10
CA LYS A 24 -13.69 14.63 10.08
C LYS A 24 -13.79 15.23 11.49
N ASP A 25 -14.28 14.45 12.47
CA ASP A 25 -14.49 14.93 13.85
C ASP A 25 -13.83 14.06 14.94
N SER A 26 -12.94 13.11 14.62
CA SER A 26 -12.30 12.27 15.64
C SER A 26 -10.95 11.72 15.19
N VAL A 27 -9.92 11.97 16.01
CA VAL A 27 -8.57 11.36 16.12
C VAL A 27 -7.95 10.83 14.82
N GLY A 28 -6.81 11.41 14.46
CA GLY A 28 -6.11 11.07 13.23
C GLY A 28 -5.73 9.59 13.20
N LEU A 29 -5.58 9.03 12.00
CA LEU A 29 -5.04 7.67 11.79
C LEU A 29 -3.66 7.44 12.46
N GLN A 30 -3.04 8.52 12.92
CA GLN A 30 -1.80 8.63 13.69
C GLN A 30 -1.96 8.26 15.17
N ASP A 31 -3.21 8.22 15.68
CA ASP A 31 -3.54 8.04 17.10
C ASP A 31 -4.03 6.62 17.45
N ILE A 32 -4.04 5.69 16.49
CA ILE A 32 -4.31 4.28 16.79
C ILE A 32 -3.00 3.68 17.30
N PRO A 33 -2.93 3.22 18.56
CA PRO A 33 -1.74 2.53 19.04
C PRO A 33 -1.51 1.31 18.14
N ASN A 34 -0.38 1.30 17.44
CA ASN A 34 0.03 0.13 16.68
C ASN A 34 0.17 -1.02 17.69
N PRO A 35 -0.61 -2.10 17.55
CA PRO A 35 -0.61 -3.19 18.52
C PRO A 35 0.77 -3.86 18.67
N CYS A 36 1.65 -3.69 17.68
CA CYS A 36 3.02 -4.19 17.68
C CYS A 36 4.09 -3.18 18.15
N GLN A 37 3.74 -1.93 18.49
CA GLN A 37 4.72 -0.94 18.98
C GLN A 37 4.96 -1.06 20.49
N HIS A 38 6.07 -1.72 20.86
CA HIS A 38 6.72 -1.42 22.12
C HIS A 38 7.68 -0.24 21.89
N ASP A 39 7.37 0.84 22.60
CA ASP A 39 8.05 2.13 22.74
C ASP A 39 9.44 2.29 22.09
N SER A 40 9.53 3.13 21.04
CA SER A 40 10.55 4.19 20.87
C SER A 40 10.39 4.92 19.51
N THR A 41 9.89 6.15 19.59
CA THR A 41 10.15 7.33 18.73
C THR A 41 10.21 7.16 17.20
N PHE A 42 9.09 7.44 16.51
CA PHE A 42 9.05 7.62 15.04
C PHE A 42 9.27 9.09 14.66
N ILE A 43 10.47 9.44 14.18
CA ILE A 43 10.72 10.71 13.46
C ILE A 43 10.63 10.42 11.96
N GLY A 44 9.45 10.59 11.38
CA GLY A 44 9.27 10.66 9.92
C GLY A 44 9.31 12.11 9.43
N PRO A 45 9.92 12.41 8.27
CA PRO A 45 9.95 13.77 7.73
C PRO A 45 8.56 14.21 7.23
N ALA A 46 8.31 15.51 7.32
CA ALA A 46 7.07 16.18 6.89
C ALA A 46 6.84 16.10 5.36
N PRO A 47 5.58 16.12 4.89
CA PRO A 47 5.24 15.82 3.50
C PRO A 47 5.49 17.00 2.57
N THR A 48 6.33 16.81 1.56
CA THR A 48 6.33 17.66 0.36
C THR A 48 5.24 17.18 -0.59
N ARG A 49 4.22 18.02 -0.78
CA ARG A 49 3.08 17.81 -1.68
C ARG A 49 3.54 17.81 -3.15
N SER A 50 3.79 16.63 -3.71
CA SER A 50 4.01 16.48 -5.16
C SER A 50 2.66 16.43 -5.88
N THR A 51 2.36 17.49 -6.62
CA THR A 51 1.25 17.56 -7.55
C THR A 51 1.66 16.91 -8.87
N LYS A 52 0.95 15.83 -9.25
CA LYS A 52 0.72 15.23 -10.60
C LYS A 52 0.97 13.70 -10.58
N PRO A 53 0.04 12.88 -11.11
CA PRO A 53 0.30 11.46 -11.30
C PRO A 53 1.33 11.31 -12.40
N VAL A 54 2.57 11.01 -12.02
CA VAL A 54 3.64 10.67 -12.95
C VAL A 54 3.25 9.33 -13.60
N LYS A 55 2.73 9.41 -14.84
CA LYS A 55 2.51 8.25 -15.72
C LYS A 55 3.81 7.70 -16.29
N ASP A 56 4.96 8.19 -15.83
CA ASP A 56 6.24 7.58 -16.16
C ASP A 56 6.41 6.30 -15.35
N ARG A 57 6.09 5.19 -16.00
CA ARG A 57 6.20 3.84 -15.45
C ARG A 57 7.60 3.26 -15.62
N SER A 58 8.52 3.97 -16.28
CA SER A 58 9.91 3.53 -16.34
C SER A 58 10.59 3.55 -14.98
N ALA A 59 10.04 4.32 -14.03
CA ALA A 59 10.48 4.39 -12.65
C ALA A 59 9.85 3.32 -11.74
N ASP A 60 8.99 2.43 -12.24
CA ASP A 60 8.43 1.36 -11.41
C ASP A 60 9.55 0.38 -11.01
N PRO A 61 9.79 0.15 -9.71
CA PRO A 61 10.82 -0.77 -9.28
C PRO A 61 10.44 -2.19 -9.72
N LEU A 62 11.39 -2.87 -10.37
CA LEU A 62 11.33 -4.28 -10.70
C LEU A 62 11.87 -5.11 -9.54
N GLY A 63 11.40 -6.35 -9.41
CA GLY A 63 11.79 -7.23 -8.32
C GLY A 63 11.06 -6.91 -7.01
N ILE A 64 11.63 -7.37 -5.89
CA ILE A 64 11.06 -7.22 -4.55
C ILE A 64 11.38 -5.83 -4.00
N THR A 65 10.37 -5.16 -3.46
CA THR A 65 10.49 -3.90 -2.70
C THR A 65 9.80 -4.05 -1.35
N VAL A 66 10.51 -3.70 -0.26
CA VAL A 66 9.93 -3.67 1.08
C VAL A 66 9.07 -2.41 1.23
N LEU A 67 7.79 -2.58 1.60
CA LEU A 67 6.87 -1.48 1.90
C LEU A 67 6.80 -1.20 3.40
N TYR A 68 6.88 -2.24 4.23
CA TYR A 68 6.90 -2.15 5.68
C TYR A 68 7.72 -3.31 6.26
N GLU A 69 8.67 -2.97 7.13
CA GLU A 69 9.41 -3.92 7.95
C GLU A 69 8.90 -3.77 9.40
N PRO A 70 8.43 -4.85 10.05
CA PRO A 70 8.09 -4.80 11.47
C PRO A 70 9.35 -4.60 12.31
N GLN A 71 9.19 -4.00 13.48
CA GLN A 71 10.31 -3.70 14.38
C GLN A 71 10.88 -4.96 15.04
N ALA A 72 10.02 -5.93 15.36
CA ALA A 72 10.42 -7.25 15.84
C ALA A 72 10.70 -8.19 14.65
N GLN A 73 11.24 -9.38 14.95
CA GLN A 73 11.42 -10.41 13.94
C GLN A 73 10.07 -10.77 13.30
N HIS A 74 9.98 -10.62 11.98
CA HIS A 74 8.75 -10.91 11.25
C HIS A 74 8.43 -12.41 11.29
N THR A 75 7.14 -12.74 11.43
CA THR A 75 6.66 -14.14 11.45
C THR A 75 6.22 -14.62 10.07
N ALA A 76 5.99 -13.70 9.13
CA ALA A 76 5.60 -14.00 7.76
C ALA A 76 5.95 -12.85 6.79
N ASP A 77 5.99 -13.19 5.50
CA ASP A 77 6.09 -12.25 4.39
C ASP A 77 4.78 -12.19 3.59
N ILE A 78 4.25 -10.99 3.37
CA ILE A 78 3.10 -10.77 2.49
C ILE A 78 3.57 -10.00 1.25
N ILE A 79 3.54 -10.65 0.09
CA ILE A 79 4.01 -10.08 -1.19
C ILE A 79 2.83 -9.69 -2.07
N PHE A 80 2.73 -8.39 -2.38
CA PHE A 80 1.74 -7.83 -3.30
C PHE A 80 2.26 -7.80 -4.74
N VAL A 81 1.60 -8.56 -5.63
CA VAL A 81 1.90 -8.65 -7.06
C VAL A 81 0.85 -7.90 -7.88
N HIS A 82 1.27 -6.94 -8.70
CA HIS A 82 0.34 -6.16 -9.52
C HIS A 82 -0.12 -6.94 -10.77
N GLY A 83 -1.23 -6.49 -11.37
CA GLY A 83 -1.72 -7.05 -12.64
C GLY A 83 -1.09 -6.41 -13.88
N LEU A 84 -1.51 -6.90 -15.05
CA LEU A 84 -1.17 -6.31 -16.35
C LEU A 84 -1.57 -4.83 -16.40
N GLY A 85 -0.70 -3.99 -16.96
CA GLY A 85 -0.88 -2.54 -17.01
C GLY A 85 -0.83 -1.82 -15.66
N GLY A 86 -0.59 -2.54 -14.55
CA GLY A 86 -0.37 -2.01 -13.22
C GLY A 86 1.08 -1.62 -12.94
N SER A 87 1.33 -1.13 -11.72
CA SER A 87 2.62 -0.70 -11.18
C SER A 87 2.78 -1.31 -9.79
N SER A 88 3.99 -1.77 -9.46
CA SER A 88 4.30 -2.35 -8.14
C SER A 88 4.03 -1.38 -7.00
N LEU A 89 4.12 -0.07 -7.21
CA LEU A 89 3.85 0.93 -6.18
C LEU A 89 2.49 1.61 -6.35
N GLN A 90 2.10 1.96 -7.58
CA GLN A 90 0.90 2.78 -7.81
C GLN A 90 -0.41 1.98 -7.77
N THR A 91 -0.38 0.67 -8.07
CA THR A 91 -1.60 -0.16 -8.03
C THR A 91 -2.22 -0.21 -6.62
N TRP A 92 -1.42 0.05 -5.60
CA TRP A 92 -1.82 -0.02 -4.21
C TRP A 92 -2.08 1.35 -3.57
N SER A 93 -1.86 2.46 -4.29
CA SER A 93 -2.14 3.80 -3.80
C SER A 93 -3.49 4.35 -4.27
N LYS A 94 -4.09 5.19 -3.43
CA LYS A 94 -5.23 6.01 -3.83
C LYS A 94 -4.75 7.15 -4.73
N ASP A 95 -5.37 7.31 -5.89
CA ASP A 95 -5.08 8.39 -6.86
C ASP A 95 -3.60 8.52 -7.28
N GLY A 96 -2.84 7.42 -7.14
CA GLY A 96 -1.40 7.41 -7.39
C GLY A 96 -0.53 8.01 -6.28
N ASP A 97 -1.11 8.48 -5.17
CA ASP A 97 -0.39 9.12 -4.06
C ASP A 97 0.45 8.10 -3.27
N PRO A 98 1.79 8.21 -3.26
CA PRO A 98 2.68 7.33 -2.49
C PRO A 98 2.33 7.22 -1.00
N ASN A 99 1.77 8.27 -0.41
CA ASN A 99 1.43 8.31 1.02
C ASN A 99 0.14 7.53 1.33
N LEU A 100 -0.67 7.23 0.30
CA LEU A 100 -1.96 6.57 0.45
C LEU A 100 -1.91 5.11 -0.03
N ARG A 101 -0.77 4.44 0.14
CA ARG A 101 -0.61 3.01 -0.14
C ARG A 101 -1.25 2.16 0.94
N TRP A 102 -2.41 1.58 0.62
CA TRP A 102 -3.21 0.90 1.63
C TRP A 102 -2.53 -0.33 2.29
N PRO A 103 -1.72 -1.17 1.59
CA PRO A 103 -1.07 -2.30 2.24
C PRO A 103 -0.07 -1.85 3.29
N GLN A 104 0.66 -0.77 3.00
CA GLN A 104 1.66 -0.18 3.89
C GLN A 104 1.01 0.54 5.08
N GLN A 105 -0.10 1.25 4.87
CA GLN A 105 -0.67 2.15 5.88
C GLN A 105 -1.56 1.44 6.92
N TRP A 106 -2.04 0.22 6.66
CA TRP A 106 -3.05 -0.41 7.53
C TRP A 106 -2.81 -1.87 7.86
N LEU A 107 -2.17 -2.66 6.99
CA LEU A 107 -1.81 -4.02 7.40
C LEU A 107 -0.94 -4.02 8.67
N PRO A 108 -0.01 -3.05 8.86
CA PRO A 108 0.70 -2.92 10.13
C PRO A 108 -0.19 -2.58 11.34
N LEU A 109 -1.40 -2.07 11.12
CA LEU A 109 -2.36 -1.72 12.19
C LEU A 109 -3.31 -2.88 12.52
N GLU A 110 -3.37 -3.91 11.66
CA GLU A 110 -4.25 -5.05 11.88
C GLU A 110 -3.60 -6.02 12.88
N PRO A 111 -4.23 -6.32 14.04
CA PRO A 111 -3.59 -7.09 15.12
C PRO A 111 -3.06 -8.46 14.72
N ASN A 112 -3.69 -9.13 13.75
CA ASN A 112 -3.29 -10.45 13.29
C ASN A 112 -2.27 -10.41 12.14
N ILE A 113 -1.85 -9.21 11.70
CA ILE A 113 -0.98 -9.01 10.53
C ILE A 113 0.20 -8.08 10.89
N CYS A 114 0.18 -7.38 12.02
CA CYS A 114 1.19 -6.36 12.35
C CYS A 114 2.64 -6.91 12.48
N GLU A 115 2.81 -8.22 12.66
CA GLU A 115 4.11 -8.91 12.68
C GLU A 115 4.61 -9.34 11.29
N ALA A 116 3.80 -9.17 10.24
CA ALA A 116 4.18 -9.53 8.89
C ALA A 116 4.97 -8.40 8.22
N ARG A 117 6.02 -8.78 7.50
CA ARG A 117 6.69 -7.88 6.57
C ARG A 117 5.85 -7.73 5.31
N ILE A 118 5.66 -6.49 4.87
CA ILE A 118 4.86 -6.17 3.69
C ILE A 118 5.79 -5.82 2.53
N LEU A 119 5.65 -6.57 1.45
CA LEU A 119 6.48 -6.48 0.25
C LEU A 119 5.60 -6.21 -0.96
N THR A 120 6.18 -5.65 -2.02
CA THR A 120 5.59 -5.69 -3.36
C THR A 120 6.59 -6.21 -4.37
N PHE A 121 6.10 -6.91 -5.39
CA PHE A 121 6.91 -7.41 -6.49
C PHE A 121 6.53 -6.72 -7.79
N GLY A 122 7.52 -6.10 -8.43
CA GLY A 122 7.38 -5.49 -9.75
C GLY A 122 7.90 -6.39 -10.86
N TYR A 123 7.13 -6.44 -11.95
CA TYR A 123 7.56 -7.05 -13.22
C TYR A 123 7.12 -6.17 -14.39
N ASN A 124 7.66 -6.43 -15.57
CA ASN A 124 7.22 -5.75 -16.78
C ASN A 124 5.76 -6.14 -17.11
N ALA A 125 4.82 -5.31 -16.68
CA ALA A 125 3.40 -5.46 -16.95
C ALA A 125 2.94 -4.67 -18.19
N LEU A 126 3.86 -4.17 -19.02
CA LEU A 126 3.50 -3.58 -20.31
C LEU A 126 3.00 -4.70 -21.22
N PHE A 127 1.69 -4.68 -21.51
CA PHE A 127 1.08 -5.59 -22.46
C PHE A 127 0.41 -4.76 -23.57
N GLY A 128 0.80 -4.98 -24.83
CA GLY A 128 0.03 -4.56 -25.99
C GLY A 128 0.07 -3.08 -26.40
N ARG A 129 1.20 -2.36 -26.30
CA ARG A 129 1.39 -1.25 -27.25
C ARG A 129 1.66 -1.88 -28.60
N ARG A 130 0.66 -1.90 -29.50
CA ARG A 130 0.97 -1.99 -30.93
C ARG A 130 2.04 -0.94 -31.19
N ARG A 131 3.16 -1.35 -31.76
CA ARG A 131 4.02 -0.41 -32.47
C ARG A 131 3.10 0.29 -33.45
N SER A 132 2.92 1.59 -33.33
CA SER A 132 2.45 2.37 -34.48
C SER A 132 3.50 2.07 -35.55
N ALA A 133 3.11 1.27 -36.54
CA ALA A 133 3.93 1.06 -37.72
C ALA A 133 4.17 2.45 -38.32
N LEU A 134 5.45 2.76 -38.55
CA LEU A 134 5.88 3.92 -39.32
C LEU A 134 5.33 3.82 -40.75
#